data_AF-A0A377XF62-F1
#
_entry.id   AF-A0A377XF62-F1
#
_cell.length_a   1.000
_cell.length_b   1.000
_cell.length_c   1.000
_cell.angle_alpha   90.00
_cell.angle_beta   90.00
_cell.angle_gamma   90.00
#
_symmetry.space_group_name_H-M   'P 1'
#
loop_
_entity.id
_entity.type
_entity.pdbx_description
1 polymer ?
#
loop_
_entity_poly.entity_id
_entity_poly.type
_entity_poly.pdbx_seq_one_letter_code
_entity_poly.pdbx_strand_id
1 'polypeptide(L)'
;MLESALEAGLAAAGLSASFTGPMPTPAIAYLTRAFRAEAGIVISASHNPFYDNGIKFFSIEGTKLPDDVEEAIEAEMEKELTCVDSAELGKASRIVDAAGRYIEFCKGTFPNELSLGTLKVVVDCAHGATYHIAPNVFRELGAQVIAMGCEPDGLNINEEVGATDVRALQARVLAEKSRSGYCLRRRWRSGDYG
;
A
#
# COMPACT_ATOMS: atom_id res chain seq x y z
N MET A 1 10.48 -13.55 -1.35
CA MET A 1 10.08 -14.75 -2.13
C MET A 1 9.06 -14.40 -3.20
N LEU A 2 7.80 -14.04 -2.85
CA LEU A 2 6.75 -13.77 -3.86
C LEU A 2 7.08 -12.61 -4.81
N GLU A 3 7.66 -11.53 -4.30
CA GLU A 3 8.07 -10.37 -5.12
C GLU A 3 9.07 -10.78 -6.22
N SER A 4 10.08 -11.57 -5.85
CA SER A 4 11.10 -12.07 -6.79
C SER A 4 10.54 -13.08 -7.79
N ALA A 5 9.53 -13.88 -7.41
CA ALA A 5 8.88 -14.80 -8.34
C ALA A 5 8.06 -14.05 -9.40
N LEU A 6 7.33 -13.01 -8.98
CA LEU A 6 6.62 -12.12 -9.90
C LEU A 6 7.59 -11.35 -10.81
N GLU A 7 8.69 -10.85 -10.26
CA GLU A 7 9.76 -10.20 -11.04
C GLU A 7 10.27 -11.11 -12.16
N ALA A 8 10.61 -12.36 -11.82
CA ALA A 8 11.12 -13.32 -12.78
C ALA A 8 10.11 -13.64 -13.89
N GLY A 9 8.84 -13.86 -13.54
CA GLY A 9 7.77 -14.13 -14.52
C GLY A 9 7.52 -12.95 -15.45
N LEU A 10 7.46 -11.73 -14.92
CA LEU A 10 7.28 -10.51 -15.72
C LEU A 10 8.48 -10.29 -16.66
N ALA A 11 9.70 -10.44 -16.15
CA ALA A 11 10.90 -10.27 -16.96
C ALA A 11 11.00 -11.31 -18.09
N ALA A 12 10.62 -12.57 -17.81
CA ALA A 12 10.56 -13.64 -18.79
C ALA A 12 9.52 -13.40 -19.90
N ALA A 13 8.47 -12.63 -19.61
CA ALA A 13 7.48 -12.17 -20.59
C ALA A 13 7.89 -10.86 -21.31
N GLY A 14 9.09 -10.32 -21.05
CA GLY A 14 9.57 -9.07 -21.62
C GLY A 14 9.05 -7.79 -20.93
N LEU A 15 8.33 -7.92 -19.82
CA LEU A 15 7.77 -6.79 -19.08
C LEU A 15 8.78 -6.24 -18.06
N SER A 16 8.92 -4.91 -18.05
CA SER A 16 9.74 -4.23 -17.04
C SER A 16 8.95 -3.97 -15.76
N ALA A 17 9.53 -4.30 -14.61
CA ALA A 17 8.90 -4.16 -13.30
C ALA A 17 9.58 -3.05 -12.47
N SER A 18 8.77 -2.27 -11.77
CA SER A 18 9.23 -1.17 -10.92
C SER A 18 8.74 -1.36 -9.48
N PHE A 19 9.68 -1.51 -8.54
CA PHE A 19 9.39 -1.84 -7.15
C PHE A 19 9.34 -0.60 -6.28
N THR A 20 8.25 -0.43 -5.53
CA THR A 20 8.06 0.69 -4.60
C THR A 20 8.47 0.38 -3.16
N GLY A 21 8.78 -0.89 -2.85
CA GLY A 21 8.83 -1.38 -1.48
C GLY A 21 7.43 -1.39 -0.83
N PRO A 22 7.35 -1.46 0.51
CA PRO A 22 6.09 -1.50 1.23
C PRO A 22 5.23 -0.27 0.92
N MET A 23 4.04 -0.47 0.36
CA MET A 23 3.11 0.63 0.06
C MET A 23 1.67 0.17 0.33
N PRO A 24 0.79 1.06 0.81
CA PRO A 24 -0.61 0.74 1.00
C PRO A 24 -1.28 0.52 -0.35
N THR A 25 -2.27 -0.38 -0.39
CA THR A 25 -3.03 -0.70 -1.61
C THR A 25 -3.51 0.52 -2.42
N PRO A 26 -4.13 1.56 -1.82
CA PRO A 26 -4.52 2.76 -2.58
C PRO A 26 -3.34 3.52 -3.20
N ALA A 27 -2.14 3.43 -2.64
CA ALA A 27 -0.96 4.04 -3.24
C ALA A 27 -0.56 3.34 -4.54
N ILE A 28 -0.63 2.00 -4.61
CA ILE A 28 -0.33 1.29 -5.86
C ILE A 28 -1.35 1.66 -6.95
N ALA A 29 -2.64 1.73 -6.61
CA ALA A 29 -3.68 2.20 -7.54
C ALA A 29 -3.37 3.62 -8.09
N TYR A 30 -3.00 4.55 -7.21
CA TYR A 30 -2.61 5.91 -7.61
C TYR A 30 -1.32 5.93 -8.46
N LEU A 31 -0.26 5.25 -8.00
CA LEU A 31 1.05 5.25 -8.64
C LEU A 31 1.01 4.59 -10.02
N THR A 32 0.16 3.56 -10.21
CA THR A 32 -0.06 2.94 -11.53
C THR A 32 -0.45 3.99 -12.57
N ARG A 33 -1.43 4.84 -12.23
CA ARG A 33 -1.86 5.96 -13.09
C ARG A 33 -0.79 7.04 -13.21
N ALA A 34 -0.17 7.41 -12.09
CA ALA A 34 0.81 8.50 -12.05
C ALA A 34 2.07 8.18 -12.88
N PHE A 35 2.49 6.92 -12.92
CA PHE A 35 3.61 6.44 -13.72
C PHE A 35 3.21 5.96 -15.11
N ARG A 36 1.91 5.97 -15.46
CA ARG A 36 1.38 5.40 -16.71
C ARG A 36 1.83 3.94 -16.92
N ALA A 37 1.79 3.16 -15.85
CA ALA A 37 2.10 1.74 -15.89
C ALA A 37 0.91 0.95 -16.45
N GLU A 38 1.21 -0.18 -17.11
CA GLU A 38 0.20 -1.07 -17.69
C GLU A 38 -0.63 -1.81 -16.62
N ALA A 39 -0.04 -2.06 -15.46
CA ALA A 39 -0.72 -2.66 -14.32
C ALA A 39 -0.02 -2.29 -13.00
N GLY A 40 -0.81 -2.31 -11.92
CA GLY A 40 -0.31 -2.24 -10.55
C GLY A 40 -0.44 -3.60 -9.86
N ILE A 41 0.56 -4.02 -9.10
CA ILE A 41 0.55 -5.29 -8.37
C ILE A 41 0.78 -5.05 -6.89
N VAL A 42 -0.08 -5.61 -6.04
CA VAL A 42 0.08 -5.60 -4.58
C VAL A 42 0.20 -7.04 -4.09
N ILE A 43 1.30 -7.31 -3.40
CA ILE A 43 1.51 -8.57 -2.67
C ILE A 43 1.05 -8.34 -1.23
N SER A 44 -0.13 -8.84 -0.88
CA SER A 44 -0.72 -8.64 0.45
C SER A 44 -1.85 -9.62 0.73
N ALA A 45 -1.80 -10.23 1.92
CA ALA A 45 -2.89 -11.02 2.54
C ALA A 45 -4.10 -10.21 3.04
N SER A 46 -4.20 -8.92 2.72
CA SER A 46 -5.27 -8.04 3.18
C SER A 46 -5.47 -8.02 4.72
N HIS A 47 -6.42 -8.78 5.28
CA HIS A 47 -6.71 -8.79 6.73
C HIS A 47 -6.37 -10.12 7.40
N ASN A 48 -5.80 -11.05 6.64
CA ASN A 48 -5.49 -12.36 7.14
C ASN A 48 -4.20 -12.31 7.98
N PRO A 49 -4.01 -13.28 8.88
CA PRO A 49 -2.77 -13.44 9.64
C PRO A 49 -1.53 -13.48 8.75
N PHE A 50 -0.35 -13.24 9.34
CA PHE A 50 0.91 -13.07 8.61
C PHE A 50 1.31 -14.24 7.70
N TYR A 51 0.77 -15.45 7.93
CA TYR A 51 1.04 -16.64 7.13
C TYR A 51 0.28 -16.69 5.79
N ASP A 52 -0.79 -15.91 5.62
CA ASP A 52 -1.49 -15.82 4.34
C ASP A 52 -0.80 -14.79 3.44
N ASN A 53 -0.93 -14.94 2.13
CA ASN A 53 -0.57 -13.90 1.17
C ASN A 53 -1.46 -13.97 -0.07
N GLY A 54 -1.53 -12.87 -0.81
CA GLY A 54 -2.34 -12.79 -2.01
C GLY A 54 -1.76 -11.77 -2.97
N ILE A 55 -2.12 -11.88 -4.25
CA ILE A 55 -1.72 -10.95 -5.29
C ILE A 55 -2.97 -10.21 -5.74
N LYS A 56 -2.90 -8.89 -5.82
CA LYS A 56 -3.98 -8.04 -6.33
C LYS A 56 -3.46 -7.24 -7.50
N PHE A 57 -4.22 -7.23 -8.58
CA PHE A 57 -3.90 -6.48 -9.79
C PHE A 57 -4.78 -5.24 -9.90
N PHE A 58 -4.20 -4.19 -10.49
CA PHE A 58 -4.86 -2.94 -10.82
C PHE A 58 -4.67 -2.65 -12.31
N SER A 59 -5.73 -2.22 -12.98
CA SER A 59 -5.66 -1.77 -14.38
C SER A 59 -4.93 -0.43 -14.51
N ILE A 60 -4.74 0.04 -15.75
CA ILE A 60 -4.15 1.37 -16.05
C ILE A 60 -4.96 2.52 -15.42
N GLU A 61 -6.26 2.33 -15.17
CA GLU A 61 -7.13 3.27 -14.47
C GLU A 61 -6.98 3.21 -12.95
N GLY A 62 -6.13 2.32 -12.42
CA GLY A 62 -5.95 2.12 -10.98
C GLY A 62 -7.14 1.44 -10.29
N THR A 63 -8.02 0.78 -11.03
CA THR A 63 -9.16 0.01 -10.52
C THR A 63 -8.85 -1.48 -10.47
N LYS A 64 -9.66 -2.27 -9.76
CA LYS A 64 -9.57 -3.75 -9.82
C LYS A 64 -9.70 -4.17 -11.29
N LEU A 65 -8.96 -5.21 -11.69
CA LEU A 65 -9.18 -5.83 -13.00
C LEU A 65 -10.65 -6.27 -13.14
N PRO A 66 -11.26 -6.09 -14.33
CA PRO A 66 -12.57 -6.64 -14.60
C PRO A 66 -12.50 -8.18 -14.71
N ASP A 67 -13.63 -8.83 -14.45
CA ASP A 67 -13.67 -10.29 -14.29
C ASP A 67 -13.26 -11.05 -15.57
N ASP A 68 -13.56 -10.51 -16.76
CA ASP A 68 -13.14 -11.09 -18.05
C ASP A 68 -11.62 -11.14 -18.23
N VAL A 69 -10.90 -10.15 -17.70
CA VAL A 69 -9.44 -10.13 -17.66
C VAL A 69 -8.91 -11.13 -16.64
N GLU A 70 -9.56 -11.28 -15.49
CA GLU A 70 -9.19 -12.30 -14.49
C GLU A 70 -9.34 -13.71 -15.08
N GLU A 71 -10.46 -14.01 -15.75
CA GLU A 71 -10.69 -15.28 -16.46
C GLU A 71 -9.67 -15.53 -17.57
N ALA A 72 -9.29 -14.49 -18.33
CA ALA A 72 -8.27 -14.61 -19.36
C ALA A 72 -6.89 -14.94 -18.76
N ILE A 73 -6.53 -14.34 -17.62
CA ILE A 73 -5.29 -14.67 -16.90
C ILE A 73 -5.31 -16.14 -16.44
N GLU A 74 -6.42 -16.61 -15.88
CA GLU A 74 -6.58 -18.00 -15.46
C GLU A 74 -6.42 -18.98 -16.65
N ALA A 75 -7.00 -18.65 -17.80
CA ALA A 75 -6.84 -19.46 -19.01
C ALA A 75 -5.40 -19.47 -19.55
N GLU A 76 -4.65 -18.36 -19.44
CA GLU A 76 -3.23 -18.33 -19.80
C GLU A 76 -2.37 -19.14 -18.82
N MET A 77 -2.74 -19.22 -17.55
CA MET A 77 -2.01 -20.01 -16.54
C MET A 77 -2.05 -21.52 -16.79
N GLU A 78 -3.02 -22.02 -17.57
CA GLU A 78 -3.08 -23.44 -17.97
C GLU A 78 -2.15 -23.78 -19.14
N LYS A 79 -1.60 -22.78 -19.82
CA LYS A 79 -0.72 -22.98 -20.98
C LYS A 79 0.73 -23.20 -20.56
N GLU A 80 1.53 -23.71 -21.48
CA GLU A 80 2.97 -23.82 -21.26
C GLU A 80 3.61 -22.43 -21.14
N LEU A 81 4.46 -22.27 -20.12
CA LEU A 81 5.23 -21.06 -19.92
C LEU A 81 6.24 -20.91 -21.05
N THR A 82 6.20 -19.75 -21.71
CA THR A 82 7.17 -19.34 -22.72
C THR A 82 8.02 -18.19 -22.18
N CYS A 83 9.22 -18.05 -22.72
CA CYS A 83 10.12 -16.96 -22.41
C CYS A 83 10.49 -16.23 -23.70
N VAL A 84 10.56 -14.91 -23.63
CA VAL A 84 11.13 -14.10 -24.71
C VAL A 84 12.63 -14.37 -24.84
N ASP A 85 13.21 -13.95 -25.97
CA ASP A 85 14.65 -14.06 -26.18
C ASP A 85 15.43 -13.28 -25.12
N SER A 86 16.66 -13.71 -24.81
CA SER A 86 17.47 -13.09 -23.74
C SER A 86 17.71 -11.59 -23.93
N ALA A 87 17.67 -11.09 -25.16
CA ALA A 87 17.82 -9.67 -25.48
C ALA A 87 16.56 -8.83 -25.17
N GLU A 88 15.40 -9.48 -25.07
CA GLU A 88 14.09 -8.86 -24.84
C GLU A 88 13.61 -9.00 -23.40
N LEU A 89 14.40 -9.63 -22.52
CA LEU A 89 14.05 -9.77 -21.11
C LEU A 89 13.77 -8.40 -20.47
N GLY A 90 12.66 -8.36 -19.73
CA GLY A 90 12.26 -7.17 -19.00
C GLY A 90 13.25 -6.80 -17.90
N LYS A 91 13.25 -5.51 -17.52
CA LYS A 91 14.18 -4.97 -16.52
C LYS A 91 13.45 -4.66 -15.22
N ALA A 92 14.13 -4.93 -14.12
CA ALA A 92 13.70 -4.54 -12.79
C ALA A 92 14.33 -3.20 -12.38
N SER A 93 13.54 -2.31 -11.77
CA SER A 93 14.02 -1.05 -11.21
C SER A 93 13.34 -0.75 -9.88
N ARG A 94 13.91 0.13 -9.07
CA ARG A 94 13.33 0.57 -7.79
C ARG A 94 12.91 2.04 -7.87
N ILE A 95 11.69 2.32 -7.43
CA ILE A 95 11.16 3.67 -7.32
C ILE A 95 11.46 4.17 -5.90
N VAL A 96 12.45 5.06 -5.77
CA VAL A 96 12.92 5.54 -4.47
C VAL A 96 11.98 6.58 -3.85
N ASP A 97 11.24 7.33 -4.67
CA ASP A 97 10.40 8.46 -4.26
C ASP A 97 8.89 8.11 -4.17
N ALA A 98 8.52 6.83 -4.27
CA ALA A 98 7.13 6.36 -4.30
C ALA A 98 6.32 6.85 -3.09
N ALA A 99 6.89 6.74 -1.88
CA ALA A 99 6.27 7.21 -0.64
C ALA A 99 6.02 8.72 -0.68
N GLY A 100 7.02 9.51 -1.07
CA GLY A 100 6.91 10.97 -1.16
C GLY A 100 5.81 11.41 -2.14
N ARG A 101 5.75 10.79 -3.33
CA ARG A 101 4.70 11.08 -4.32
C ARG A 101 3.30 10.82 -3.78
N TYR A 102 3.12 9.73 -3.03
CA TYR A 102 1.83 9.40 -2.45
C TYR A 102 1.48 10.29 -1.25
N ILE A 103 2.46 10.67 -0.42
CA ILE A 103 2.28 11.65 0.66
C ILE A 103 1.81 12.99 0.09
N GLU A 104 2.47 13.49 -0.97
CA GLU A 104 2.07 14.72 -1.65
C GLU A 104 0.67 14.61 -2.25
N PHE A 105 0.31 13.48 -2.86
CA PHE A 105 -1.05 13.23 -3.32
C PHE A 105 -2.07 13.33 -2.17
N CYS A 106 -1.83 12.65 -1.05
CA CYS A 106 -2.72 12.72 0.11
C CYS A 106 -2.88 14.15 0.64
N LYS A 107 -1.78 14.90 0.74
CA LYS A 107 -1.81 16.31 1.14
C LYS A 107 -2.59 17.17 0.15
N GLY A 108 -2.40 16.95 -1.15
CA GLY A 108 -3.12 17.68 -2.20
C GLY A 108 -4.63 17.46 -2.22
N THR A 109 -5.14 16.43 -1.54
CA THR A 109 -6.59 16.23 -1.32
C THR A 109 -7.15 17.01 -0.12
N PHE A 110 -6.29 17.62 0.69
CA PHE A 110 -6.67 18.42 1.84
C PHE A 110 -6.77 19.91 1.46
N PRO A 111 -7.80 20.67 1.89
CA PRO A 111 -7.93 22.09 1.55
C PRO A 111 -6.72 22.92 1.99
N ASN A 112 -6.16 23.72 1.09
CA ASN A 112 -4.94 24.50 1.32
C ASN A 112 -5.09 25.57 2.41
N GLU A 113 -6.32 26.03 2.67
CA GLU A 113 -6.62 27.05 3.67
C GLU A 113 -6.69 26.47 5.10
N LEU A 114 -6.72 25.14 5.23
CA LEU A 114 -6.80 24.46 6.51
C LEU A 114 -5.42 23.97 6.96
N SER A 115 -5.28 23.77 8.27
CA SER A 115 -4.10 23.16 8.87
C SER A 115 -4.49 22.32 10.07
N LEU A 116 -3.75 21.24 10.29
CA LEU A 116 -3.86 20.41 11.49
C LEU A 116 -2.94 20.90 12.63
N GLY A 117 -2.35 22.09 12.49
CA GLY A 117 -1.38 22.70 13.42
C GLY A 117 -1.80 22.75 14.90
N THR A 118 -3.10 22.77 15.18
CA THR A 118 -3.65 22.83 16.53
C THR A 118 -3.99 21.45 17.10
N LEU A 119 -3.81 20.38 16.32
CA LEU A 119 -4.19 19.03 16.69
C LEU A 119 -2.97 18.22 17.14
N LYS A 120 -3.15 17.55 18.28
CA LYS A 120 -2.34 16.40 18.70
C LYS A 120 -3.12 15.14 18.34
N VAL A 121 -2.50 14.23 17.58
CA VAL A 121 -3.12 13.00 17.08
C VAL A 121 -2.23 11.78 17.35
N VAL A 122 -2.85 10.66 17.70
CA VAL A 122 -2.18 9.35 17.74
C VAL A 122 -2.51 8.61 16.45
N VAL A 123 -1.48 8.10 15.75
CA VAL A 123 -1.63 7.38 14.49
C VAL A 123 -1.09 5.97 14.67
N ASP A 124 -1.99 5.00 14.58
CA ASP A 124 -1.66 3.58 14.62
C ASP A 124 -1.61 2.99 13.20
N CYS A 125 -0.43 2.56 12.78
CA CYS A 125 -0.19 1.97 11.46
C CYS A 125 -0.21 0.44 11.43
N ALA A 126 -0.57 -0.22 12.54
CA ALA A 126 -0.74 -1.66 12.64
C ALA A 126 0.48 -2.52 12.26
N HIS A 127 1.68 -1.95 12.28
CA HIS A 127 2.91 -2.51 11.68
C HIS A 127 2.71 -2.90 10.20
N GLY A 128 1.78 -2.23 9.52
CA GLY A 128 1.40 -2.47 8.14
C GLY A 128 2.07 -1.51 7.16
N ALA A 129 1.62 -1.54 5.92
CA ALA A 129 2.24 -0.80 4.82
C ALA A 129 2.20 0.74 4.92
N THR A 130 1.43 1.29 5.88
CA THR A 130 1.30 2.74 6.09
C THR A 130 2.32 3.33 7.06
N TYR A 131 3.19 2.51 7.67
CA TYR A 131 4.06 2.91 8.80
C TYR A 131 4.92 4.15 8.54
N HIS A 132 5.41 4.32 7.31
CA HIS A 132 6.26 5.44 6.91
C HIS A 132 5.53 6.49 6.06
N ILE A 133 4.21 6.33 5.86
CA ILE A 133 3.40 7.23 5.03
C ILE A 133 2.47 8.03 5.91
N ALA A 134 1.59 7.37 6.65
CA ALA A 134 0.50 8.07 7.32
C ALA A 134 0.98 9.05 8.40
N PRO A 135 1.96 8.70 9.26
CA PRO A 135 2.47 9.68 10.22
C PRO A 135 3.06 10.92 9.52
N ASN A 136 3.69 10.76 8.36
CA ASN A 136 4.26 11.87 7.60
C ASN A 136 3.18 12.76 6.96
N VAL A 137 2.11 12.18 6.40
CA VAL A 137 0.96 12.96 5.91
C VAL A 137 0.42 13.89 7.02
N PHE A 138 0.16 13.36 8.22
CA PHE A 138 -0.36 14.18 9.31
C PHE A 138 0.64 15.24 9.80
N ARG A 139 1.95 14.91 9.88
CA ARG A 139 2.99 15.87 10.27
C ARG A 139 3.11 17.00 9.27
N GLU A 140 3.11 16.69 7.98
CA GLU A 140 3.25 17.69 6.91
C GLU A 140 2.01 18.59 6.79
N LEU A 141 0.83 18.12 7.21
CA LEU A 141 -0.37 18.94 7.39
C LEU A 141 -0.36 19.78 8.68
N GLY A 142 0.71 19.66 9.49
CA GLY A 142 0.97 20.47 10.69
C GLY A 142 0.63 19.80 12.02
N ALA A 143 0.06 18.60 12.05
CA ALA A 143 -0.35 17.97 13.31
C ALA A 143 0.86 17.58 14.18
N GLN A 144 0.70 17.63 15.49
CA GLN A 144 1.58 16.94 16.42
C GLN A 144 1.23 15.44 16.41
N VAL A 145 2.09 14.62 15.82
CA VAL A 145 1.83 13.18 15.61
C VAL A 145 2.57 12.31 16.60
N ILE A 146 1.84 11.45 17.29
CA ILE A 146 2.36 10.31 18.06
C ILE A 146 2.12 9.05 17.23
N ALA A 147 3.19 8.49 16.69
CA ALA A 147 3.12 7.27 15.90
C ALA A 147 3.17 6.03 16.81
N MET A 148 2.37 5.01 16.49
CA MET A 148 2.45 3.67 17.06
C MET A 148 2.20 2.64 15.95
N GLY A 149 2.56 1.38 16.17
CA GLY A 149 2.44 0.36 15.14
C GLY A 149 3.27 0.70 13.89
N CYS A 150 4.46 1.29 14.04
CA CYS A 150 5.25 1.81 12.92
C CYS A 150 6.62 1.13 12.74
N GLU A 151 6.85 0.01 13.42
CA GLU A 151 8.13 -0.73 13.42
C GLU A 151 7.87 -2.16 12.96
N PRO A 152 7.60 -2.40 11.66
CA PRO A 152 7.34 -3.75 11.17
C PRO A 152 8.61 -4.61 11.21
N ASP A 153 8.50 -5.83 11.74
CA ASP A 153 9.58 -6.84 11.73
C ASP A 153 9.31 -8.02 10.77
N GLY A 154 8.14 -8.00 10.11
CA GLY A 154 7.66 -9.04 9.20
C GLY A 154 6.71 -10.05 9.84
N LEU A 155 6.58 -10.07 11.17
CA LEU A 155 5.71 -11.00 11.93
C LEU A 155 4.68 -10.26 12.79
N ASN A 156 5.01 -9.07 13.29
CA ASN A 156 4.21 -8.28 14.24
C ASN A 156 3.03 -7.49 13.63
N ILE A 157 2.64 -7.80 12.39
CA ILE A 157 1.54 -7.09 11.72
C ILE A 157 0.20 -7.35 12.44
N ASN A 158 -0.50 -6.27 12.82
CA ASN A 158 -1.72 -6.28 13.64
C ASN A 158 -1.59 -6.93 15.03
N GLU A 159 -0.37 -7.14 15.54
CA GLU A 159 -0.16 -7.70 16.87
C GLU A 159 -0.51 -6.65 17.95
N GLU A 160 -1.68 -6.79 18.57
CA GLU A 160 -2.19 -5.88 19.62
C GLU A 160 -2.35 -4.41 19.20
N VAL A 161 -2.37 -4.16 17.88
CA VAL A 161 -2.48 -2.83 17.28
C VAL A 161 -3.38 -2.82 16.04
N GLY A 162 -3.73 -1.63 15.56
CA GLY A 162 -4.46 -1.41 14.32
C GLY A 162 -5.97 -1.41 14.46
N ALA A 163 -6.66 -1.36 13.32
CA ALA A 163 -8.12 -1.22 13.30
C ALA A 163 -8.90 -2.43 13.86
N THR A 164 -8.25 -3.58 14.00
CA THR A 164 -8.84 -4.80 14.60
C THR A 164 -8.62 -4.89 16.11
N ASP A 165 -7.66 -4.14 16.66
CA ASP A 165 -7.41 -4.04 18.09
C ASP A 165 -7.12 -2.59 18.50
N VAL A 166 -8.18 -1.88 18.87
CA VAL A 166 -8.11 -0.44 19.20
C VAL A 166 -7.71 -0.17 20.65
N ARG A 167 -7.51 -1.20 21.48
CA ARG A 167 -7.28 -1.03 22.93
C ARG A 167 -6.00 -0.25 23.21
N ALA A 168 -4.92 -0.61 22.52
CA ALA A 168 -3.64 0.09 22.63
C ALA A 168 -3.74 1.56 22.18
N LEU A 169 -4.46 1.81 21.07
CA LEU A 169 -4.71 3.17 20.58
C LEU A 169 -5.49 4.01 21.60
N GLN A 170 -6.57 3.48 22.17
CA GLN A 170 -7.38 4.17 23.17
C GLN A 170 -6.54 4.52 24.41
N ALA A 171 -5.77 3.55 24.93
CA ALA A 171 -4.88 3.77 26.06
C ALA A 171 -3.85 4.88 25.76
N ARG A 172 -3.25 4.86 24.56
CA ARG A 172 -2.28 5.88 24.15
C ARG A 172 -2.91 7.26 24.00
N VAL A 173 -4.10 7.36 23.41
CA VAL A 173 -4.84 8.64 23.27
C VAL A 173 -5.08 9.28 24.65
N LEU A 174 -5.52 8.48 25.63
CA LEU A 174 -5.76 8.94 27.00
C LEU A 174 -4.46 9.37 27.69
N ALA A 175 -3.42 8.54 27.62
CA ALA A 175 -2.11 8.84 28.22
C ALA A 175 -1.50 10.14 27.68
N GLU A 176 -1.66 10.36 26.37
CA GLU A 176 -1.09 11.51 25.67
C GLU A 176 -1.97 12.77 25.71
N LYS A 177 -3.17 12.68 26.30
CA LYS A 177 -4.20 13.73 26.25
C LYS A 177 -4.42 14.23 24.81
N SER A 178 -4.35 13.30 23.86
CA SER A 178 -4.58 13.57 22.43
C SER A 178 -6.06 13.82 22.20
N ARG A 179 -6.40 14.72 21.28
CA ARG A 179 -7.81 15.03 20.98
C ARG A 179 -8.47 13.92 20.13
N SER A 180 -7.68 13.18 19.36
CA SER A 180 -8.18 12.12 18.48
C SER A 180 -7.11 11.04 18.25
N GLY A 181 -7.56 9.85 17.89
CA GLY A 181 -6.72 8.73 17.47
C GLY A 181 -7.22 8.17 16.14
N TYR A 182 -6.30 7.88 15.22
CA TYR A 182 -6.57 7.27 13.94
C TYR A 182 -5.92 5.89 13.89
N CYS A 183 -6.72 4.85 13.68
CA CYS A 183 -6.20 3.52 13.36
C CYS A 183 -6.31 3.29 11.85
N LEU A 184 -5.21 2.86 11.25
CA LEU A 184 -5.20 2.48 9.86
C LEU A 184 -5.34 0.97 9.76
N ARG A 185 -6.17 0.55 8.81
CA ARG A 185 -6.21 -0.83 8.36
C ARG A 185 -5.25 -0.96 7.18
N ARG A 186 -4.77 -2.19 6.92
CA ARG A 186 -3.94 -2.54 5.75
C ARG A 186 -4.52 -2.08 4.40
N ARG A 187 -5.83 -1.77 4.33
CA ARG A 187 -6.55 -1.21 3.17
C ARG A 187 -7.39 0.01 3.60
N TRP A 188 -7.23 1.13 2.89
CA TRP A 188 -8.30 2.12 2.75
C TRP A 188 -9.34 1.49 1.81
N ARG A 189 -10.58 1.26 2.26
CA ARG A 189 -11.66 0.79 1.38
C ARG A 189 -11.94 1.92 0.37
N SER A 190 -11.42 1.79 -0.84
CA SER A 190 -12.04 2.41 -2.00
C SER A 190 -13.29 1.60 -2.34
N GLY A 191 -14.47 2.17 -2.09
CA GLY A 191 -15.76 1.59 -2.47
C GLY A 191 -16.69 1.30 -1.28
N ASP A 192 -17.33 2.35 -0.79
CA ASP A 192 -18.72 2.38 -0.29
C ASP A 192 -19.26 3.80 -0.57
N TYR A 193 -19.17 4.22 -1.84
CA TYR A 193 -19.98 5.32 -2.41
C TYR A 193 -20.74 4.71 -3.58
N GLY A 194 -21.93 4.23 -3.27
CA GLY A 194 -22.94 3.67 -4.16
C GLY A 194 -24.22 3.54 -3.37
#